data_AF-A0A6L6G6G3-F1
#
_entry.id   AF-A0A6L6G6G3-F1
#
_cell.length_a   1.000
_cell.length_b   1.000
_cell.length_c   1.000
_cell.angle_alpha   90.00
_cell.angle_beta   90.00
_cell.angle_gamma   90.00
#
_symmetry.space_group_name_H-M   'P 1'
#
loop_
_entity.id
_entity.type
_entity.pdbx_description
1 polymer ?
#
loop_
_entity_poly.entity_id
_entity_poly.type
_entity_poly.pdbx_seq_one_letter_code
_entity_poly.pdbx_strand_id
1 'polypeptide(L)'
;MKYTNKFSTKKDYYLIEKTKESETVRSRSFIKKLPKHLSNKVTEFVFMFEQIYKVAIENEHENNFSVFYNFPNNARKFIETLLYFKYPDYKTHNDVKIINYFGNENFSFIQRINNEYSHGEDRFDRTRNPINTCEFKHDARIILEALYQNDQEQFNAFLNNSNLTLPDFLAVR
;
A
#
# COMPACT_ATOMS: atom_id res chain seq x y z
N MET A 1 21.32 -7.52 45.61
CA MET A 1 21.66 -6.58 44.53
C MET A 1 20.37 -6.19 43.83
N LYS A 2 19.87 -4.98 44.11
CA LYS A 2 18.81 -4.30 43.34
C LYS A 2 19.34 -4.05 41.93
N TYR A 3 18.57 -4.29 40.86
CA TYR A 3 18.45 -3.48 39.63
C TYR A 3 17.52 -4.20 38.64
N THR A 4 16.23 -4.29 38.94
CA THR A 4 15.22 -4.31 37.87
C THR A 4 15.04 -2.87 37.41
N ASN A 5 15.91 -2.43 36.49
CA ASN A 5 15.71 -1.13 35.85
C ASN A 5 14.35 -1.16 35.17
N LYS A 6 13.47 -0.24 35.57
CA LYS A 6 12.22 0.05 34.88
C LYS A 6 12.53 0.18 33.40
N PHE A 7 12.06 -0.77 32.59
CA PHE A 7 12.05 -0.62 31.15
C PHE A 7 11.28 0.67 30.85
N SER A 8 11.89 1.54 30.06
CA SER A 8 11.18 2.63 29.40
C SER A 8 9.88 2.06 28.81
N THR A 9 8.75 2.74 29.02
CA THR A 9 7.47 2.35 28.39
C THR A 9 7.53 2.43 26.87
N LYS A 10 8.55 3.10 26.31
CA LYS A 10 8.85 3.11 24.88
C LYS A 10 9.54 1.82 24.47
N LYS A 11 8.85 1.03 23.64
CA LYS A 11 9.42 -0.09 22.89
C LYS A 11 10.18 0.47 21.67
N ASP A 12 11.46 0.12 21.55
CA ASP A 12 12.24 0.37 20.34
C ASP A 12 12.25 -0.88 19.48
N TYR A 13 11.91 -0.74 18.19
CA TYR A 13 11.90 -1.83 17.23
C TYR A 13 13.14 -1.76 16.34
N TYR A 14 13.71 -2.92 16.01
CA TYR A 14 14.93 -3.04 15.21
C TYR A 14 14.77 -4.12 14.13
N LEU A 15 15.47 -3.94 13.00
CA LEU A 15 15.62 -4.90 11.91
C LEU A 15 17.07 -5.42 11.92
N ILE A 16 17.25 -6.70 11.59
CA ILE A 16 18.56 -7.26 11.26
C ILE A 16 18.70 -7.23 9.74
N GLU A 17 19.59 -6.38 9.24
CA GLU A 17 19.93 -6.30 7.82
C GLU A 17 21.23 -7.04 7.56
N LYS A 18 21.24 -7.96 6.60
CA LYS A 18 22.44 -8.67 6.16
C LYS A 18 22.88 -8.13 4.80
N THR A 19 24.07 -7.56 4.73
CA THR A 19 24.65 -7.06 3.48
C THR A 19 25.75 -8.01 2.99
N LYS A 20 25.72 -8.31 1.69
CA LYS A 20 26.77 -9.08 0.99
C LYS A 20 27.14 -8.32 -0.28
N GLU A 21 28.34 -7.78 -0.33
CA GLU A 21 28.83 -6.96 -1.45
C GLU A 21 29.30 -7.81 -2.63
N SER A 22 29.87 -8.99 -2.36
CA SER A 22 30.25 -9.98 -3.38
C SER A 22 30.28 -11.39 -2.78
N GLU A 23 30.41 -12.41 -3.63
CA GLU A 23 30.61 -13.79 -3.17
C GLU A 23 31.92 -14.01 -2.41
N THR A 24 32.92 -13.18 -2.67
CA THR A 24 34.26 -13.27 -2.09
C THR A 24 34.39 -12.52 -0.76
N VAL A 25 33.47 -11.60 -0.45
CA VAL A 25 33.46 -10.82 0.79
C VAL A 25 32.53 -11.44 1.83
N ARG A 26 33.01 -11.57 3.07
CA ARG A 26 32.22 -12.07 4.21
C ARG A 26 31.02 -11.17 4.45
N SER A 27 29.83 -11.76 4.53
CA SER A 27 28.60 -11.00 4.82
C SER A 27 28.66 -10.31 6.18
N ARG A 28 28.14 -9.08 6.26
CA ARG A 28 28.02 -8.30 7.49
C ARG A 28 26.55 -8.19 7.88
N SER A 29 26.27 -8.23 9.18
CA SER A 29 24.92 -8.05 9.72
C SER A 29 24.89 -6.79 10.57
N PHE A 30 23.88 -5.95 10.36
CA PHE A 30 23.67 -4.70 11.08
C PHE A 30 22.32 -4.74 11.79
N ILE A 31 22.29 -4.32 13.06
CA ILE A 31 21.05 -4.02 13.76
C ILE A 31 20.73 -2.57 13.46
N LYS A 32 19.69 -2.33 12.67
CA LYS A 32 19.21 -0.98 12.33
C LYS A 32 17.88 -0.72 13.05
N LYS A 33 17.61 0.54 13.39
CA LYS A 33 16.28 0.93 13.88
C LYS A 33 15.24 0.58 12.82
N LEU A 34 14.09 0.08 13.25
CA LEU A 34 12.98 -0.19 12.35
C LEU A 34 12.64 1.12 11.62
N PRO A 35 12.52 1.11 10.28
CA PRO A 35 12.12 2.30 9.55
C PRO A 35 10.84 2.90 10.13
N LYS A 36 10.77 4.23 10.23
CA LYS A 36 9.65 4.93 10.87
C LYS A 36 8.28 4.55 10.30
N HIS A 37 8.20 4.22 9.01
CA HIS A 37 6.95 3.79 8.37
C HIS A 37 6.47 2.40 8.82
N LEU A 38 7.38 1.53 9.27
CA LEU A 38 7.05 0.22 9.86
C LEU A 38 6.79 0.32 11.37
N SER A 39 7.37 1.30 12.07
CA SER A 39 7.17 1.50 13.52
C SER A 39 5.99 2.40 13.88
N ASN A 40 5.63 3.35 13.02
CA ASN A 40 4.65 4.40 13.33
C ASN A 40 3.26 4.14 12.75
N LYS A 41 3.11 3.14 11.88
CA LYS A 41 1.82 2.80 11.27
C LYS A 41 1.15 1.71 12.07
N VAL A 42 -0.13 1.94 12.41
CA VAL A 42 -0.89 1.03 13.26
C VAL A 42 -1.06 -0.34 12.59
N THR A 43 -1.22 -0.39 11.27
CA THR A 43 -1.31 -1.63 10.48
C THR A 43 -0.73 -1.45 9.06
N GLU A 44 -0.41 -2.56 8.38
CA GLU A 44 -0.08 -2.56 6.94
C GLU A 44 -1.22 -1.96 6.10
N PHE A 45 -2.47 -2.14 6.53
CA PHE A 45 -3.65 -1.58 5.87
C PHE A 45 -3.63 -0.05 5.80
N VAL A 46 -3.23 0.61 6.89
CA VAL A 46 -3.06 2.07 6.90
C VAL A 46 -1.89 2.50 6.00
N PHE A 47 -0.78 1.76 6.02
CA PHE A 47 0.37 2.06 5.18
C PHE A 47 -0.02 2.03 3.69
N MET A 48 -0.74 0.99 3.26
CA MET A 48 -1.17 0.85 1.87
C MET A 48 -2.12 1.97 1.44
N PHE A 49 -3.07 2.35 2.31
CA PHE A 49 -3.92 3.51 2.07
C PHE A 49 -3.08 4.77 1.81
N GLU A 50 -2.07 5.05 2.63
CA GLU A 50 -1.21 6.22 2.43
C GLU A 50 -0.44 6.16 1.10
N GLN A 51 0.04 4.99 0.67
CA GLN A 51 0.71 4.86 -0.62
C GLN A 51 -0.23 5.18 -1.78
N ILE A 52 -1.46 4.64 -1.75
CA ILE A 52 -2.50 4.92 -2.75
C ILE A 52 -2.85 6.40 -2.74
N TYR A 53 -2.99 6.99 -1.55
CA TYR A 53 -3.26 8.42 -1.37
C TYR A 53 -2.21 9.29 -2.04
N LYS A 54 -0.93 9.04 -1.79
CA LYS A 54 0.17 9.81 -2.41
C LYS A 54 0.10 9.75 -3.94
N VAL A 55 -0.13 8.57 -4.50
CA VAL A 55 -0.26 8.41 -5.96
C VAL A 55 -1.45 9.20 -6.52
N ALA A 56 -2.56 9.28 -5.79
CA ALA A 56 -3.76 10.00 -6.23
C ALA A 56 -3.60 11.53 -6.25
N ILE A 57 -2.74 12.08 -5.37
CA ILE A 57 -2.56 13.54 -5.19
C ILE A 57 -1.28 14.08 -5.82
N GLU A 58 -0.16 13.36 -5.71
CA GLU A 58 1.15 13.80 -6.18
C GLU A 58 1.35 13.49 -7.67
N ASN A 59 2.37 14.09 -8.28
CA ASN A 59 2.88 13.65 -9.58
C ASN A 59 4.19 12.89 -9.34
N GLU A 60 4.54 11.98 -10.25
CA GLU A 60 5.79 11.24 -10.17
C GLU A 60 7.00 12.16 -10.33
N HIS A 61 7.98 11.99 -9.46
CA HIS A 61 9.27 12.66 -9.48
C HIS A 61 10.34 11.79 -8.80
N GLU A 62 11.62 12.16 -8.95
CA GLU A 62 12.76 11.34 -8.49
C GLU A 62 12.65 10.86 -7.03
N ASN A 63 12.17 11.72 -6.13
CA ASN A 63 12.06 11.40 -4.70
C ASN A 63 10.86 10.50 -4.29
N ASN A 64 9.85 10.33 -5.16
CA ASN A 64 8.67 9.50 -4.86
C ASN A 64 8.50 8.36 -5.88
N PHE A 65 9.48 8.15 -6.76
CA PHE A 65 9.49 7.05 -7.73
C PHE A 65 9.16 5.69 -7.10
N SER A 66 9.69 5.41 -5.91
CA SER A 66 9.41 4.16 -5.18
C SER A 66 7.94 3.99 -4.79
N VAL A 67 7.20 5.08 -4.56
CA VAL A 67 5.77 5.05 -4.25
C VAL A 67 4.98 4.65 -5.50
N PHE A 68 5.27 5.28 -6.64
CA PHE A 68 4.63 4.99 -7.93
C PHE A 68 4.98 3.59 -8.44
N TYR A 69 6.25 3.20 -8.36
CA TYR A 69 6.70 1.87 -8.77
C TYR A 69 6.01 0.75 -7.99
N ASN A 70 5.83 0.94 -6.67
CA ASN A 70 5.18 -0.05 -5.81
C ASN A 70 3.64 0.07 -5.79
N PHE A 71 3.06 1.07 -6.46
CA PHE A 71 1.62 1.35 -6.42
C PHE A 71 0.77 0.10 -6.67
N PRO A 72 0.99 -0.69 -7.72
CA PRO A 72 0.03 -1.73 -8.04
C PRO A 72 0.03 -2.89 -7.04
N ASN A 73 1.19 -3.19 -6.44
CA ASN A 73 1.27 -4.20 -5.39
C ASN A 73 0.58 -3.72 -4.10
N ASN A 74 0.78 -2.45 -3.73
CA ASN A 74 0.10 -1.85 -2.59
C ASN A 74 -1.42 -1.77 -2.82
N ALA A 75 -1.84 -1.38 -4.03
CA ALA A 75 -3.24 -1.30 -4.43
C ALA A 75 -3.92 -2.67 -4.38
N ARG A 76 -3.31 -3.72 -4.97
CA ARG A 76 -3.86 -5.08 -4.89
C ARG A 76 -4.07 -5.52 -3.44
N LYS A 77 -3.02 -5.46 -2.61
CA LYS A 77 -3.11 -5.90 -1.22
C LYS A 77 -4.15 -5.09 -0.42
N PHE A 78 -4.26 -3.79 -0.70
CA PHE A 78 -5.27 -2.94 -0.08
C PHE A 78 -6.69 -3.39 -0.47
N ILE A 79 -6.95 -3.58 -1.77
CA ILE A 79 -8.24 -4.03 -2.29
C ILE A 79 -8.60 -5.41 -1.73
N GLU A 80 -7.67 -6.36 -1.72
CA GLU A 80 -7.88 -7.70 -1.15
C GLU A 80 -8.26 -7.62 0.33
N THR A 81 -7.51 -6.82 1.11
CA THR A 81 -7.77 -6.63 2.54
C THR A 81 -9.13 -5.97 2.77
N LEU A 82 -9.45 -4.93 2.00
CA LEU A 82 -10.70 -4.19 2.07
C LEU A 82 -11.90 -5.10 1.77
N LEU A 83 -11.85 -5.86 0.66
CA LEU A 83 -12.92 -6.77 0.27
C LEU A 83 -13.04 -7.96 1.22
N TYR A 84 -11.93 -8.43 1.80
CA TYR A 84 -11.95 -9.49 2.81
C TYR A 84 -12.75 -9.08 4.05
N PHE A 85 -12.53 -7.86 4.57
CA PHE A 85 -13.28 -7.38 5.72
C PHE A 85 -14.71 -6.95 5.36
N LYS A 86 -14.94 -6.40 4.16
CA LYS A 86 -16.27 -5.98 3.71
C LYS A 86 -17.19 -7.17 3.40
N TYR A 87 -16.65 -8.23 2.81
CA TYR A 87 -17.35 -9.44 2.43
C TYR A 87 -16.64 -10.67 3.02
N PRO A 88 -16.79 -10.93 4.33
CA PRO A 88 -16.08 -11.99 5.05
C PRO A 88 -16.66 -13.39 4.78
N ASP A 89 -17.12 -13.65 3.55
CA ASP A 89 -17.67 -14.93 3.12
C ASP A 89 -16.74 -15.63 2.12
N TYR A 90 -16.70 -16.96 2.17
CA TYR A 90 -15.83 -17.77 1.31
C TYR A 90 -16.52 -18.28 0.04
N LYS A 91 -17.82 -17.99 -0.13
CA LYS A 91 -18.64 -18.54 -1.21
C LYS A 91 -18.70 -17.60 -2.42
N THR A 92 -18.70 -16.30 -2.16
CA THR A 92 -18.76 -15.27 -3.20
C THR A 92 -17.39 -15.17 -3.88
N HIS A 93 -17.39 -15.36 -5.20
CA HIS A 93 -16.18 -15.21 -6.00
C HIS A 93 -15.64 -13.78 -5.91
N ASN A 94 -14.31 -13.63 -5.97
CA ASN A 94 -13.67 -12.32 -5.83
C ASN A 94 -14.17 -11.30 -6.86
N ASP A 95 -14.44 -11.77 -8.09
CA ASP A 95 -14.94 -10.90 -9.16
C ASP A 95 -16.28 -10.25 -8.81
N VAL A 96 -17.18 -11.01 -8.18
CA VAL A 96 -18.48 -10.50 -7.73
C VAL A 96 -18.29 -9.49 -6.60
N LYS A 97 -17.34 -9.72 -5.69
CA LYS A 97 -17.02 -8.75 -4.63
C LYS A 97 -16.47 -7.44 -5.20
N ILE A 98 -15.62 -7.52 -6.22
CA ILE A 98 -15.09 -6.35 -6.93
C ILE A 98 -16.22 -5.58 -7.60
N ILE A 99 -17.08 -6.25 -8.37
CA ILE A 99 -18.21 -5.61 -9.06
C ILE A 99 -19.15 -4.95 -8.05
N ASN A 100 -19.46 -5.62 -6.94
CA ASN A 100 -20.35 -5.10 -5.91
C ASN A 100 -19.79 -3.86 -5.20
N TYR A 101 -18.47 -3.77 -5.04
CA TYR A 101 -17.83 -2.67 -4.31
C TYR A 101 -17.45 -1.49 -5.21
N PHE A 102 -16.84 -1.79 -6.36
CA PHE A 102 -16.27 -0.80 -7.28
C PHE A 102 -17.17 -0.49 -8.48
N GLY A 103 -18.26 -1.24 -8.70
CA GLY A 103 -19.08 -1.13 -9.90
C GLY A 103 -18.52 -1.95 -11.07
N ASN A 104 -19.39 -2.30 -12.00
CA ASN A 104 -19.03 -3.13 -13.16
C ASN A 104 -18.10 -2.38 -14.13
N GLU A 105 -18.24 -1.07 -14.22
CA GLU A 105 -17.42 -0.17 -15.02
C GLU A 105 -15.93 -0.17 -14.62
N ASN A 106 -15.65 -0.40 -13.33
CA ASN A 106 -14.29 -0.42 -12.79
C ASN A 106 -13.69 -1.83 -12.72
N PHE A 107 -14.46 -2.88 -13.06
CA PHE A 107 -14.02 -4.27 -12.93
C PHE A 107 -12.74 -4.57 -13.72
N SER A 108 -12.70 -4.19 -15.01
CA SER A 108 -11.53 -4.42 -15.87
C SER A 108 -10.27 -3.72 -15.37
N PHE A 109 -10.44 -2.54 -14.76
CA PHE A 109 -9.35 -1.78 -14.15
C PHE A 109 -8.80 -2.50 -12.91
N ILE A 110 -9.67 -2.93 -11.99
CA ILE A 110 -9.25 -3.66 -10.78
C ILE A 110 -8.58 -4.99 -11.14
N GLN A 111 -9.09 -5.69 -12.16
CA GLN A 111 -8.43 -6.91 -12.68
C GLN A 111 -7.04 -6.62 -13.26
N ARG A 112 -6.83 -5.46 -13.87
CA ARG A 112 -5.51 -5.02 -14.34
C ARG A 112 -4.52 -4.86 -13.17
N ILE A 113 -4.96 -4.22 -12.08
CA ILE A 113 -4.18 -4.12 -10.84
C ILE A 113 -3.85 -5.51 -10.28
N ASN A 114 -4.86 -6.38 -10.18
CA ASN A 114 -4.69 -7.71 -9.58
C ASN A 114 -3.80 -8.63 -10.42
N ASN A 115 -4.01 -8.71 -11.72
CA ASN A 115 -3.39 -9.74 -12.57
C ASN A 115 -2.18 -9.22 -13.33
N GLU A 116 -2.32 -8.05 -13.97
CA GLU A 116 -1.23 -7.52 -14.77
C GLU A 116 -0.19 -6.94 -13.85
N TYR A 117 -0.50 -5.88 -13.11
CA TYR A 117 0.54 -5.11 -12.45
C TYR A 117 1.18 -5.81 -11.24
N SER A 118 0.44 -6.66 -10.51
CA SER A 118 0.94 -7.27 -9.28
C SER A 118 1.73 -8.58 -9.46
N HIS A 119 1.51 -9.34 -10.54
CA HIS A 119 2.19 -10.62 -10.80
C HIS A 119 3.41 -10.36 -11.68
N GLY A 120 4.48 -9.87 -11.05
CA GLY A 120 5.76 -9.60 -11.70
C GLY A 120 6.62 -10.84 -11.95
N GLU A 121 6.25 -12.02 -11.47
CA GLU A 121 7.11 -13.21 -11.50
C GLU A 121 7.21 -13.90 -12.88
N ASP A 122 6.24 -13.70 -13.79
CA ASP A 122 6.21 -14.42 -15.08
C ASP A 122 6.70 -13.64 -16.30
N ARG A 123 7.23 -12.41 -16.15
CA ARG A 123 7.63 -11.59 -17.31
C ARG A 123 9.01 -10.98 -17.17
N PHE A 124 10.02 -11.71 -17.65
CA PHE A 124 11.37 -11.20 -17.96
C PHE A 124 11.32 -9.85 -18.71
N ASP A 125 10.29 -9.63 -19.54
CA ASP A 125 10.04 -8.40 -20.31
C ASP A 125 9.81 -7.13 -19.48
N ARG A 126 9.51 -7.22 -18.17
CA ARG A 126 9.38 -6.03 -17.32
C ARG A 126 10.69 -5.31 -17.03
N THR A 127 11.82 -6.01 -17.17
CA THR A 127 13.14 -5.34 -17.15
C THR A 127 13.38 -4.52 -18.42
N ARG A 128 12.59 -4.74 -19.47
CA ARG A 128 12.80 -4.18 -20.81
C ARG A 128 11.79 -3.09 -21.18
N ASN A 129 10.60 -3.10 -20.59
CA ASN A 129 9.55 -2.10 -20.84
C ASN A 129 9.21 -1.33 -19.56
N PRO A 130 9.35 0.01 -19.55
CA PRO A 130 8.93 0.84 -18.42
C PRO A 130 7.45 0.62 -18.12
N ILE A 131 7.11 0.48 -16.84
CA ILE A 131 5.71 0.53 -16.39
C ILE A 131 5.17 1.92 -16.76
N ASN A 132 4.06 1.97 -17.50
CA ASN A 132 3.43 3.24 -17.84
C ASN A 132 2.68 3.77 -16.60
N THR A 133 3.35 4.65 -15.85
CA THR A 133 2.83 5.27 -14.63
C THR A 133 1.79 6.37 -14.89
N CYS A 134 1.57 6.76 -16.15
CA CYS A 134 0.66 7.85 -16.49
C CYS A 134 -0.78 7.61 -16.02
N GLU A 135 -1.20 6.35 -15.94
CA GLU A 135 -2.56 5.97 -15.52
C GLU A 135 -2.70 5.81 -13.99
N PHE A 136 -1.61 5.65 -13.25
CA PHE A 136 -1.65 5.30 -11.82
C PHE A 136 -2.36 6.33 -10.95
N LYS A 137 -2.25 7.62 -11.30
CA LYS A 137 -2.96 8.67 -10.58
C LYS A 137 -4.48 8.56 -10.75
N HIS A 138 -4.94 8.23 -11.96
CA HIS A 138 -6.35 8.01 -12.24
C HIS A 138 -6.85 6.77 -11.48
N ASP A 139 -6.09 5.68 -11.57
CA ASP A 139 -6.36 4.42 -10.91
C ASP A 139 -6.48 4.55 -9.39
N ALA A 140 -5.54 5.26 -8.76
CA ALA A 140 -5.55 5.52 -7.34
C ALA A 140 -6.78 6.35 -6.92
N ARG A 141 -7.21 7.31 -7.76
CA ARG A 141 -8.43 8.09 -7.51
C ARG A 141 -9.69 7.24 -7.56
N ILE A 142 -9.81 6.30 -8.49
CA ILE A 142 -10.95 5.36 -8.53
C ILE A 142 -11.04 4.58 -7.22
N ILE A 143 -9.92 4.08 -6.71
CA ILE A 143 -9.89 3.32 -5.44
C ILE A 143 -10.38 4.20 -4.28
N LEU A 144 -9.87 5.43 -4.17
CA LEU A 144 -10.24 6.36 -3.10
C LEU A 144 -11.69 6.85 -3.22
N GLU A 145 -12.17 7.10 -4.44
CA GLU A 145 -13.56 7.44 -4.70
C GLU A 145 -14.49 6.32 -4.26
N ALA A 146 -14.21 5.07 -4.66
CA ALA A 146 -15.01 3.92 -4.26
C ALA A 146 -15.02 3.74 -2.74
N LEU A 147 -13.86 3.87 -2.06
CA LEU A 147 -13.80 3.80 -0.61
C LEU A 147 -14.62 4.90 0.05
N TYR A 148 -14.47 6.15 -0.40
CA TYR A 148 -15.18 7.29 0.17
C TYR A 148 -16.70 7.19 0.00
N GLN A 149 -17.18 6.73 -1.16
CA GLN A 149 -18.61 6.56 -1.43
C GLN A 149 -19.22 5.38 -0.65
N ASN A 150 -18.47 4.29 -0.46
CA ASN A 150 -18.97 3.10 0.23
C ASN A 150 -18.86 3.19 1.76
N ASP A 151 -17.86 3.91 2.29
CA ASP A 151 -17.57 3.99 3.72
C ASP A 151 -16.76 5.26 4.09
N GLN A 152 -17.48 6.37 4.22
CA GLN A 152 -16.87 7.66 4.57
C GLN A 152 -16.25 7.66 5.98
N GLU A 153 -16.81 6.90 6.92
CA GLU A 153 -16.28 6.79 8.29
C GLU A 153 -14.90 6.12 8.29
N GLN A 154 -14.77 5.00 7.59
CA GLN A 154 -13.49 4.31 7.43
C GLN A 154 -12.48 5.18 6.68
N PHE A 155 -12.89 5.88 5.61
CA PHE A 155 -12.02 6.81 4.89
C PHE A 155 -11.47 7.91 5.82
N ASN A 156 -12.34 8.54 6.60
CA ASN A 156 -11.95 9.58 7.57
C ASN A 156 -11.03 9.03 8.66
N ALA A 157 -11.25 7.80 9.12
CA ALA A 157 -10.37 7.14 10.08
C ALA A 157 -8.95 6.94 9.51
N PHE A 158 -8.83 6.60 8.22
CA PHE A 158 -7.52 6.52 7.55
C PHE A 158 -6.81 7.87 7.47
N LEU A 159 -7.53 8.93 7.08
CA LEU A 159 -6.99 10.29 7.05
C LEU A 159 -6.45 10.70 8.42
N ASN A 160 -7.26 10.50 9.47
CA ASN A 160 -6.90 10.82 10.85
C ASN A 160 -5.67 10.02 11.33
N ASN A 161 -5.57 8.74 10.98
CA ASN A 161 -4.42 7.91 11.38
C ASN A 161 -3.10 8.43 10.77
N SER A 162 -3.16 8.96 9.55
CA SER A 162 -1.98 9.43 8.82
C SER A 162 -1.80 10.94 8.81
N ASN A 163 -2.64 11.70 9.55
CA ASN A 163 -2.69 13.17 9.52
C ASN A 163 -2.78 13.74 8.09
N LEU A 164 -3.64 13.15 7.27
CA LEU A 164 -3.88 13.57 5.89
C LEU A 164 -5.17 14.41 5.79
N THR A 165 -5.30 15.19 4.74
CA THR A 165 -6.50 16.00 4.46
C THR A 165 -7.40 15.32 3.43
N LEU A 166 -8.68 15.71 3.39
CA LEU A 166 -9.58 15.26 2.34
C LEU A 166 -9.05 15.74 0.97
N PRO A 167 -8.84 14.85 -0.02
CA PRO A 167 -8.40 15.27 -1.35
C PRO A 167 -9.43 16.16 -2.06
N ASP A 168 -8.96 17.19 -2.74
CA ASP A 168 -9.83 18.15 -3.45
C ASP A 168 -10.75 17.50 -4.49
N PHE A 169 -10.30 16.42 -5.14
CA PHE A 169 -11.09 15.71 -6.15
C PHE A 169 -12.30 14.96 -5.55
N LEU A 170 -12.35 14.76 -4.23
CA LEU A 170 -13.50 14.20 -3.51
C LEU A 170 -14.44 15.28 -2.95
N ALA A 171 -13.97 16.53 -2.82
CA ALA A 171 -14.75 17.62 -2.23
C ALA A 171 -15.73 18.28 -3.21
N VAL A 172 -15.63 17.99 -4.51
CA VAL A 172 -16.34 18.68 -5.60
C VAL A 172 -17.56 17.89 -6.12
N ARG A 173 -18.09 16.91 -5.38
CA ARG A 173 -19.27 16.12 -5.78
C ARG A 173 -20.40 16.20 -4.77
#